data_AF-A0A7Y5IXW3-F1
#
_entry.id   AF-A0A7Y5IXW3-F1
#
_cell.length_a   1.000
_cell.length_b   1.000
_cell.length_c   1.000
_cell.angle_alpha   90.00
_cell.angle_beta   90.00
_cell.angle_gamma   90.00
#
_symmetry.space_group_name_H-M   'P 1'
#
loop_
_entity.id
_entity.type
_entity.pdbx_description
1 polymer ?
#
loop_
_entity_poly.entity_id
_entity_poly.type
_entity_poly.pdbx_seq_one_letter_code
_entity_poly.pdbx_strand_id
1 'polypeptide(L)'
;MSRGEVEVEDRSNWLSRHMVKRLVFHWFTRWPKGLKAPEIFTPEPSESFERERELLLDAIERFLVAAEKEPTRTGISPFLGPQPLEYWRRIHGVHFSHHMRQFGV
;
A
#
# COMPACT_ATOMS: atom_id res chain seq x y z
N MET A 1 -1.96 -6.58 -5.71
CA MET A 1 -2.52 -5.71 -4.63
C MET A 1 -2.90 -4.30 -5.12
N SER A 2 -2.01 -3.29 -5.23
CA SER A 2 -2.42 -1.93 -5.68
C SER A 2 -2.58 -1.78 -7.20
N ARG A 3 -1.68 -2.36 -8.01
CA ARG A 3 -1.76 -2.36 -9.49
C ARG A 3 -2.25 -3.67 -10.11
N GLY A 4 -2.47 -4.69 -9.28
CA GLY A 4 -2.84 -6.04 -9.74
C GLY A 4 -1.66 -6.94 -10.15
N GLU A 5 -0.42 -6.56 -9.79
CA GLU A 5 0.82 -7.31 -10.14
C GLU A 5 0.99 -8.61 -9.34
N VAL A 6 0.35 -8.65 -8.17
CA VAL A 6 0.35 -9.80 -7.25
C VAL A 6 -1.10 -10.21 -7.10
N GLU A 7 -1.37 -11.50 -7.34
CA GLU A 7 -2.66 -12.12 -7.09
C GLU A 7 -2.91 -12.12 -5.58
N VAL A 8 -4.05 -11.58 -5.18
CA VAL A 8 -4.40 -11.41 -3.77
C VAL A 8 -5.85 -11.83 -3.61
N GLU A 9 -6.07 -12.75 -2.68
CA GLU A 9 -7.42 -13.15 -2.28
C GLU A 9 -8.15 -11.96 -1.63
N ASP A 10 -9.34 -11.65 -2.12
CA ASP A 10 -10.20 -10.65 -1.50
C ASP A 10 -10.87 -11.22 -0.24
N ARG A 11 -10.37 -10.83 0.93
CA ARG A 11 -10.91 -11.21 2.24
C ARG A 11 -11.83 -10.14 2.84
N SER A 12 -12.23 -9.16 2.04
CA SER A 12 -13.10 -8.09 2.50
C SER A 12 -14.55 -8.53 2.63
N ASN A 13 -15.27 -7.88 3.53
CA ASN A 13 -16.70 -8.10 3.73
C ASN A 13 -17.44 -6.75 3.68
N TRP A 14 -18.76 -6.76 3.78
CA TRP A 14 -19.56 -5.53 3.73
C TRP A 14 -19.10 -4.51 4.78
N LEU A 15 -18.81 -4.96 6.00
CA LEU A 15 -18.34 -4.11 7.09
C LEU A 15 -16.99 -3.45 6.76
N SER A 16 -16.03 -4.22 6.26
CA SER A 16 -14.69 -3.69 5.95
C SER A 16 -14.69 -2.75 4.75
N ARG A 17 -15.48 -3.06 3.72
CA ARG A 17 -15.63 -2.23 2.50
C ARG A 17 -16.27 -0.87 2.77
N HIS A 18 -17.18 -0.77 3.75
CA HIS A 18 -17.97 0.45 3.97
C HIS A 18 -17.60 1.22 5.24
N MET A 19 -17.43 0.53 6.38
CA MET A 19 -17.14 1.19 7.66
C MET A 19 -15.64 1.39 7.87
N VAL A 20 -14.86 0.31 7.75
CA VAL A 20 -13.40 0.38 7.94
C VAL A 20 -12.75 1.25 6.86
N LYS A 21 -13.18 1.14 5.59
CA LYS A 21 -12.71 2.03 4.51
C LYS A 21 -12.87 3.50 4.85
N ARG A 22 -14.04 3.91 5.37
CA ARG A 22 -14.29 5.32 5.74
C ARG A 22 -13.39 5.76 6.89
N LEU A 23 -13.19 4.90 7.89
CA LEU A 23 -12.26 5.16 8.98
C LEU A 23 -10.83 5.32 8.44
N VAL A 24 -10.35 4.38 7.61
CA VAL A 24 -9.01 4.43 7.01
C VAL A 24 -8.80 5.73 6.23
N PHE A 25 -9.74 6.07 5.35
CA PHE A 25 -9.62 7.25 4.50
C PHE A 25 -9.67 8.58 5.28
N HIS A 26 -10.40 8.65 6.39
CA HIS A 26 -10.58 9.91 7.13
C HIS A 26 -9.62 10.06 8.32
N TRP A 27 -9.20 8.95 8.95
CA TRP A 27 -8.47 8.99 10.23
C TRP A 27 -7.00 8.63 10.13
N PHE A 28 -6.57 7.88 9.12
CA PHE A 28 -5.16 7.53 8.96
C PHE A 28 -4.40 8.68 8.26
N THR A 29 -4.20 9.78 8.99
CA THR A 29 -3.17 10.78 8.65
C THR A 29 -1.79 10.34 9.15
N ARG A 30 -1.76 9.46 10.15
CA ARG A 30 -0.55 8.88 10.74
C ARG A 30 -0.78 7.40 11.03
N TRP A 31 0.19 6.57 10.68
CA TRP A 31 0.17 5.16 11.05
C TRP A 31 0.42 5.01 12.57
N PRO A 32 -0.37 4.20 13.29
CA PRO A 32 -0.15 3.92 14.70
C PRO A 32 1.24 3.33 14.96
N LYS A 33 1.88 3.73 16.07
CA LYS A 33 3.12 3.08 16.52
C LYS A 33 2.81 1.65 16.99
N GLY A 34 3.66 0.69 16.64
CA GLY A 34 3.59 -0.69 17.14
C GLY A 34 2.71 -1.65 16.34
N LEU A 35 2.10 -1.22 15.22
CA LEU A 35 1.48 -2.14 14.28
C LEU A 35 2.55 -2.91 13.51
N LYS A 36 2.54 -4.23 13.63
CA LYS A 36 3.37 -5.13 12.82
C LYS A 36 2.59 -5.56 11.58
N ALA A 37 3.25 -5.55 10.43
CA ALA A 37 2.71 -6.18 9.24
C ALA A 37 2.65 -7.71 9.46
N PRO A 38 1.62 -8.40 8.96
CA PRO A 38 1.64 -9.86 8.87
C PRO A 38 2.85 -10.35 8.07
N GLU A 39 3.44 -11.47 8.49
CA GLU A 39 4.66 -12.04 7.90
C GLU A 39 4.53 -12.33 6.41
N ILE A 40 3.34 -12.70 5.95
CA ILE A 40 3.02 -12.89 4.51
C ILE A 40 3.25 -11.63 3.64
N PHE A 41 3.31 -10.44 4.24
CA PHE A 41 3.61 -9.19 3.54
C PHE A 41 5.06 -8.73 3.68
N THR A 42 5.91 -9.55 4.30
CA THR A 42 7.35 -9.32 4.43
C THR A 42 8.05 -10.30 3.51
N PRO A 43 8.35 -9.93 2.25
CA PRO A 43 9.12 -10.80 1.37
C PRO A 43 10.50 -11.04 1.96
N GLU A 44 11.09 -12.20 1.66
CA GLU A 44 12.48 -12.47 2.01
C GLU A 44 13.37 -11.37 1.40
N PRO A 45 14.20 -10.68 2.21
CA PRO A 45 15.05 -9.62 1.70
C PRO A 45 16.06 -10.21 0.72
N SER A 46 16.30 -9.53 -0.40
CA SER A 46 17.47 -9.82 -1.21
C SER A 46 18.75 -9.56 -0.42
N GLU A 47 19.83 -10.25 -0.78
CA GLU A 47 21.11 -10.13 -0.07
C GLU A 47 21.77 -8.75 -0.21
N SER A 48 21.24 -7.85 -1.05
CA SER A 48 21.81 -6.51 -1.31
C SER A 48 20.80 -5.39 -1.06
N PHE A 49 21.15 -4.49 -0.15
CA PHE A 49 20.40 -3.27 0.12
C PHE A 49 20.25 -2.39 -1.14
N GLU A 50 21.30 -2.27 -1.93
CA GLU A 50 21.30 -1.50 -3.19
C GLU A 50 20.27 -2.06 -4.16
N ARG A 51 20.17 -3.40 -4.23
CA ARG A 51 19.18 -4.07 -5.05
C ARG A 51 17.75 -3.81 -4.57
N GLU A 52 17.50 -3.90 -3.27
CA GLU A 52 16.20 -3.54 -2.68
C GLU A 52 15.83 -2.09 -2.97
N ARG A 53 16.80 -1.17 -2.87
CA ARG A 53 16.58 0.25 -3.17
C ARG A 53 16.19 0.47 -4.62
N GLU A 54 16.85 -0.18 -5.57
CA GLU A 54 16.50 -0.12 -6.99
C GLU A 54 15.10 -0.66 -7.25
N LEU A 55 14.75 -1.82 -6.68
CA LEU A 55 13.43 -2.42 -6.81
C LEU A 55 12.33 -1.51 -6.25
N LEU A 56 12.59 -0.87 -5.11
CA LEU A 56 11.66 0.08 -4.51
C LEU A 56 11.44 1.30 -5.42
N LEU A 57 12.51 1.90 -5.95
CA LEU A 57 12.42 3.06 -6.82
C LEU A 57 11.66 2.74 -8.12
N ASP A 58 11.97 1.62 -8.76
CA ASP A 58 11.26 1.11 -9.94
C ASP A 58 9.77 0.86 -9.65
N ALA A 59 9.45 0.25 -8.50
CA ALA A 59 8.06 0.02 -8.10
C ALA A 59 7.29 1.33 -7.87
N ILE A 60 7.93 2.34 -7.27
CA ILE A 60 7.35 3.68 -7.09
C ILE A 60 7.08 4.33 -8.45
N GLU A 61 8.06 4.35 -9.35
CA GLU A 61 7.92 4.96 -10.67
C GLU A 61 6.80 4.30 -11.49
N ARG A 62 6.81 2.97 -11.58
CA ARG A 62 5.76 2.22 -12.27
C ARG A 62 4.37 2.44 -11.67
N PHE A 63 4.29 2.69 -10.36
CA PHE A 63 3.04 3.05 -9.69
C PHE A 63 2.57 4.45 -10.02
N LEU A 64 3.46 5.45 -9.99
CA LEU A 64 3.12 6.83 -10.33
C LEU A 64 2.61 6.94 -11.77
N VAL A 65 3.32 6.33 -12.73
CA VAL A 65 2.89 6.29 -14.14
C VAL A 65 1.48 5.70 -14.29
N ALA A 66 1.19 4.58 -13.62
CA ALA A 66 -0.13 3.95 -13.67
C ALA A 66 -1.21 4.81 -13.01
N ALA A 67 -0.91 5.41 -11.85
CA ALA A 67 -1.86 6.22 -11.09
C ALA A 67 -2.18 7.56 -11.78
N GLU A 68 -1.23 8.14 -12.52
CA GLU A 68 -1.43 9.34 -13.33
C GLU A 68 -2.25 9.05 -14.59
N LYS A 69 -1.94 7.95 -15.28
CA LYS A 69 -2.63 7.58 -16.52
C LYS A 69 -4.06 7.10 -16.28
N GLU A 70 -4.28 6.29 -15.24
CA GLU A 70 -5.54 5.57 -14.99
C GLU A 70 -5.91 5.61 -13.49
N PRO A 71 -6.21 6.78 -12.90
CA PRO A 71 -6.45 6.91 -11.46
C PRO A 71 -7.63 6.08 -10.94
N THR A 72 -8.60 5.78 -11.80
CA THR A 72 -9.80 4.97 -11.48
C THR A 72 -9.58 3.48 -11.62
N ARG A 73 -8.46 3.03 -12.20
CA ARG A 73 -8.11 1.60 -12.27
C ARG A 73 -8.07 1.02 -10.87
N THR A 74 -8.63 -0.18 -10.70
CA THR A 74 -8.76 -0.80 -9.38
C THR A 74 -7.71 -1.87 -9.14
N GLY A 75 -7.08 -1.82 -7.97
CA GLY A 75 -6.33 -2.94 -7.38
C GLY A 75 -7.05 -3.52 -6.17
N ILE A 76 -6.82 -4.80 -5.88
CA ILE A 76 -7.41 -5.50 -4.74
C ILE A 76 -6.61 -5.25 -3.46
N SER A 77 -7.26 -4.65 -2.46
CA SER A 77 -6.81 -4.69 -1.07
C SER A 77 -7.34 -5.97 -0.42
N PRO A 78 -6.50 -6.79 0.24
CA PRO A 78 -6.96 -8.02 0.88
C PRO A 78 -8.04 -7.75 1.94
N PHE A 79 -7.97 -6.61 2.64
CA PHE A 79 -8.91 -6.28 3.72
C PHE A 79 -10.05 -5.37 3.30
N LEU A 80 -9.84 -4.54 2.27
CA LEU A 80 -10.80 -3.51 1.84
C LEU A 80 -11.40 -3.77 0.45
N GLY A 81 -11.03 -4.87 -0.22
CA GLY A 81 -11.49 -5.22 -1.55
C GLY A 81 -10.96 -4.28 -2.63
N PRO A 82 -11.64 -4.17 -3.78
CA PRO A 82 -11.23 -3.31 -4.89
C PRO A 82 -11.12 -1.84 -4.48
N GLN A 83 -9.98 -1.21 -4.73
CA GLN A 83 -9.73 0.21 -4.48
C GLN A 83 -9.08 0.86 -5.71
N PRO A 84 -9.49 2.09 -6.08
CA PRO A 84 -8.88 2.82 -7.20
C PRO A 84 -7.43 3.20 -6.89
N LEU A 85 -6.59 3.38 -7.92
CA LEU A 85 -5.20 3.80 -7.76
C LEU A 85 -5.06 5.13 -6.98
N GLU A 86 -6.04 6.02 -7.08
CA GLU A 86 -6.07 7.24 -6.26
C GLU A 86 -6.10 6.95 -4.75
N TYR A 87 -6.87 5.95 -4.33
CA TYR A 87 -6.89 5.51 -2.93
C TYR A 87 -5.52 4.98 -2.50
N TRP A 88 -4.92 4.13 -3.34
CA TRP A 88 -3.58 3.58 -3.10
C TRP A 88 -2.51 4.67 -3.01
N ARG A 89 -2.59 5.71 -3.84
CA ARG A 89 -1.67 6.85 -3.83
C ARG A 89 -1.65 7.52 -2.45
N ARG A 90 -2.82 7.76 -1.86
CA ARG A 90 -2.93 8.31 -0.50
C ARG A 90 -2.31 7.40 0.54
N ILE A 91 -2.64 6.10 0.51
CA ILE A 91 -2.14 5.12 1.49
C ILE A 91 -0.63 4.95 1.39
N HIS A 92 -0.07 4.83 0.18
CA HIS A 92 1.38 4.76 -0.03
C HIS A 92 2.08 6.00 0.52
N GLY A 93 1.55 7.20 0.30
CA GLY A 93 2.15 8.43 0.85
C GLY A 93 2.19 8.46 2.38
N VAL A 94 1.10 8.05 3.05
CA VAL A 94 1.05 7.94 4.52
C VAL A 94 2.01 6.87 5.04
N HIS A 95 2.08 5.73 4.36
CA HIS A 95 2.95 4.60 4.71
C HIS A 95 4.43 4.94 4.54
N PHE A 96 4.81 5.54 3.41
CA PHE A 96 6.16 6.02 3.16
C PHE A 96 6.59 7.05 4.21
N SER A 97 5.74 8.04 4.48
CA SER A 97 5.99 9.05 5.53
C SER A 97 6.14 8.44 6.93
N HIS A 98 5.48 7.31 7.21
CA HIS A 98 5.66 6.59 8.46
C HIS A 98 7.06 5.97 8.56
N HIS A 99 7.51 5.29 7.50
CA HIS A 99 8.83 4.66 7.50
C HIS A 99 9.98 5.67 7.50
N MET A 100 9.87 6.80 6.79
CA MET A 100 10.87 7.88 6.88
C MET A 100 11.07 8.32 8.34
N ARG A 101 9.96 8.60 9.05
CA ARG A 101 10.01 8.94 10.48
C ARG A 101 10.54 7.79 11.36
N GLN A 102 10.23 6.54 11.04
CA GLN A 102 10.74 5.38 11.79
C GLN A 102 12.26 5.26 11.67
N PHE A 103 12.80 5.58 10.48
CA PHE A 103 14.25 5.59 10.23
C PHE A 103 14.94 6.88 10.66
N GLY A 104 14.18 7.88 11.10
CA GLY A 104 14.72 9.18 11.54
C GLY A 104 15.10 10.12 10.39
N VAL A 105 14.49 9.93 9.21
CA VAL A 105 14.64 10.78 8.01
C VAL A 105 13.45 11.71 7.84
#